data_AF-A0A960JG56-F1
#
_entry.id   AF-A0A960JG56-F1
#
_cell.length_a   1.000
_cell.length_b   1.000
_cell.length_c   1.000
_cell.angle_alpha   90.00
_cell.angle_beta   90.00
_cell.angle_gamma   90.00
#
_symmetry.space_group_name_H-M   'P 1'
#
loop_
_entity.id
_entity.type
_entity.pdbx_description
1 polymer ?
#
loop_
_entity_poly.entity_id
_entity_poly.type
_entity_poly.pdbx_seq_one_letter_code
_entity_poly.pdbx_strand_id
1 'polypeptide(L)'
;MKYNNRAVHRDFAYFFVGLIIAFSLSGIFLNHRGSWNPRNYTYQTEPVEIKLPETEKEITKEYLLEQSKQWNLEKKFRGFRIREDKLQIDFENNRFLVDAKTGKGEREYYIQTPILGQTMQLHVDTSVAWIWYSDIFGIAMLLIACTGMFIQKGDRSFWKRGWKLASAGILFPLIFLFLLS
;
A
#
# COMPACT_ATOMS: atom_id res chain seq x y z
N MET A 1 31.82 25.28 11.24
CA MET A 1 30.38 25.58 11.17
C MET A 1 29.81 25.47 12.59
N LYS A 2 29.17 26.50 13.17
CA LYS A 2 28.54 26.37 14.50
C LYS A 2 27.24 25.57 14.35
N TYR A 3 27.19 24.37 14.89
CA TYR A 3 25.97 23.58 14.97
C TYR A 3 24.98 24.29 15.89
N ASN A 4 23.88 24.77 15.31
CA ASN A 4 22.72 25.28 16.04
C ASN A 4 21.53 24.38 15.69
N ASN A 5 20.59 24.19 16.60
CA ASN A 5 19.38 23.36 16.44
C ASN A 5 18.67 23.62 15.10
N ARG A 6 18.67 24.87 14.62
CA ARG A 6 18.11 25.23 13.31
C ARG A 6 18.86 24.61 12.13
N ALA A 7 20.19 24.60 12.17
CA ALA A 7 21.02 24.01 11.14
C ALA A 7 20.87 22.48 11.13
N VAL A 8 20.89 21.86 12.31
CA VAL A 8 20.68 20.41 12.47
C VAL A 8 19.31 20.01 11.92
N HIS A 9 18.23 20.67 12.35
CA HIS A 9 16.91 20.35 11.84
C HIS A 9 16.80 20.55 10.33
N ARG A 10 17.35 21.63 9.78
CA ARG A 10 17.31 21.90 8.33
C ARG A 10 17.97 20.78 7.54
N ASP A 11 19.15 20.33 7.96
CA ASP A 11 19.92 19.32 7.22
C ASP A 11 19.22 17.96 7.26
N PHE A 12 18.66 17.59 8.42
CA PHE A 12 17.78 16.42 8.52
C PHE A 12 16.51 16.61 7.68
N ALA A 13 15.84 17.75 7.75
CA ALA A 13 14.64 18.02 6.96
C ALA A 13 14.89 17.85 5.46
N TYR A 14 16.03 18.31 4.92
CA TYR A 14 16.38 18.10 3.52
C TYR A 14 16.57 16.62 3.15
N PHE A 15 17.18 15.83 4.02
CA PHE A 15 17.26 14.38 3.82
C PHE A 15 15.87 13.75 3.76
N PHE A 16 14.98 14.11 4.68
CA PHE A 16 13.64 13.54 4.76
C PHE A 16 12.69 14.03 3.66
N VAL A 17 12.88 15.22 3.10
CA VAL A 17 12.02 15.76 2.02
C VAL A 17 11.91 14.80 0.83
N GLY A 18 13.02 14.20 0.40
CA GLY A 18 13.01 13.22 -0.70
C GLY A 18 12.16 12.00 -0.39
N LEU A 19 12.30 11.47 0.84
CA LEU A 19 11.51 10.33 1.32
C LEU A 19 10.03 10.68 1.47
N ILE A 20 9.71 11.85 2.01
CA ILE A 20 8.33 12.34 2.18
C ILE A 20 7.63 12.45 0.83
N ILE A 21 8.28 13.07 -0.17
CA ILE A 21 7.70 13.22 -1.51
C ILE A 21 7.43 11.84 -2.13
N ALA A 22 8.40 10.93 -2.05
CA ALA A 22 8.25 9.58 -2.61
C ALA A 22 7.08 8.82 -1.97
N PHE A 23 6.97 8.82 -0.64
CA PHE A 23 5.89 8.13 0.08
C PHE A 23 4.53 8.83 -0.05
N SER A 24 4.50 10.16 -0.17
CA SER A 24 3.26 10.90 -0.41
C SER A 24 2.66 10.57 -1.78
N LEU A 25 3.50 10.52 -2.82
CA LEU A 25 3.07 10.11 -4.15
C LEU A 25 2.57 8.66 -4.15
N SER A 26 3.30 7.73 -3.54
CA SER A 26 2.87 6.33 -3.49
C SER A 26 1.56 6.15 -2.71
N GLY A 27 1.33 6.93 -1.65
CA GLY A 27 0.06 6.95 -0.91
C GLY A 27 -1.13 7.44 -1.74
N ILE A 28 -0.94 8.47 -2.58
CA ILE A 28 -1.98 8.94 -3.52
C ILE A 28 -2.37 7.80 -4.48
N PHE A 29 -1.39 7.15 -5.09
CA PHE A 29 -1.66 6.03 -5.99
C PHE A 29 -2.32 4.86 -5.27
N LEU A 30 -1.91 4.56 -4.04
CA LEU A 30 -2.51 3.52 -3.23
C LEU A 30 -4.01 3.77 -2.95
N ASN A 31 -4.42 5.03 -2.80
CA ASN A 31 -5.84 5.40 -2.62
C ASN A 31 -6.67 5.14 -3.89
N HIS A 32 -6.07 5.30 -5.08
CA HIS A 32 -6.77 5.09 -6.36
C HIS A 32 -6.82 3.62 -6.82
N ARG A 33 -6.30 2.67 -6.02
CA ARG A 33 -6.22 1.24 -6.37
C ARG A 33 -7.56 0.57 -6.73
N GLY A 34 -8.67 1.16 -6.29
CA GLY A 34 -10.02 0.68 -6.62
C GLY A 34 -10.53 1.17 -7.98
N SER A 35 -10.03 2.32 -8.47
CA SER A 35 -10.46 2.91 -9.75
C SER A 35 -9.62 2.39 -10.92
N TRP A 36 -8.32 2.19 -10.69
CA TRP A 36 -7.38 1.59 -11.63
C TRP A 36 -6.34 0.84 -10.82
N ASN A 37 -5.68 -0.18 -11.37
CA ASN A 37 -4.62 -0.91 -10.67
C ASN A 37 -3.25 -0.26 -10.98
N PRO A 38 -2.71 0.62 -10.11
CA PRO A 38 -1.48 1.33 -10.42
C PRO A 38 -0.27 0.44 -10.12
N ARG A 39 -0.47 -0.62 -9.31
CA ARG A 39 0.58 -1.56 -8.93
C ARG A 39 0.92 -2.50 -10.07
N ASN A 40 -0.09 -3.01 -10.76
CA ASN A 40 0.07 -3.99 -11.81
C ASN A 40 -0.62 -3.52 -13.10
N TYR A 41 0.11 -3.59 -14.21
CA TYR A 41 -0.43 -3.37 -15.55
C TYR A 41 -0.86 -4.71 -16.16
N THR A 42 -2.16 -4.86 -16.41
CA THR A 42 -2.74 -6.02 -17.08
C THR A 42 -2.56 -5.86 -18.59
N TYR A 43 -1.83 -6.77 -19.23
CA TYR A 43 -1.53 -6.69 -20.67
C TYR A 43 -2.31 -7.70 -21.51
N GLN A 44 -2.88 -8.72 -20.89
CA GLN A 44 -3.64 -9.77 -21.56
C GLN A 44 -4.68 -10.36 -20.62
N THR A 45 -5.86 -10.65 -21.15
CA THR A 45 -6.96 -11.31 -20.44
C THR A 45 -7.52 -12.41 -21.32
N GLU A 46 -7.68 -13.61 -20.77
CA GLU A 46 -8.19 -14.77 -21.50
C GLU A 46 -9.37 -15.39 -20.74
N PRO A 47 -10.44 -15.83 -21.43
CA PRO A 47 -11.51 -16.57 -20.79
C PRO A 47 -10.98 -17.92 -20.30
N VAL A 48 -11.43 -18.33 -19.11
CA VAL A 48 -11.04 -19.60 -18.49
C VAL A 48 -12.21 -20.22 -17.76
N GLU A 49 -12.23 -21.55 -17.75
CA GLU A 49 -13.18 -22.35 -16.97
C GLU A 49 -12.39 -23.30 -16.07
N ILE A 50 -12.64 -23.22 -14.77
CA ILE A 50 -12.02 -24.06 -13.75
C ILE A 50 -13.10 -24.99 -13.23
N LYS A 51 -12.82 -26.28 -13.17
CA LYS A 51 -13.70 -27.20 -12.45
C LYS A 51 -13.62 -26.84 -10.97
N LEU A 52 -14.74 -26.46 -10.37
CA LEU A 52 -14.83 -26.19 -8.94
C LEU A 52 -15.57 -27.33 -8.25
N PRO A 53 -15.22 -27.64 -6.99
CA PRO A 53 -15.96 -28.60 -6.18
C PRO A 53 -17.37 -28.06 -5.87
N GLU A 54 -18.30 -28.97 -5.56
CA GLU A 54 -19.70 -28.60 -5.28
C GLU A 54 -19.84 -27.76 -4.00
N THR A 55 -18.89 -27.89 -3.07
CA THR A 55 -18.90 -27.15 -1.80
C THR A 55 -17.72 -26.18 -1.74
N GLU A 56 -18.00 -24.91 -1.42
CA GLU A 56 -16.98 -23.86 -1.26
C GLU A 56 -15.87 -24.23 -0.25
N LYS A 57 -16.21 -25.00 0.79
CA LYS A 57 -15.26 -25.50 1.81
C LYS A 57 -14.19 -26.42 1.24
N GLU A 58 -14.43 -27.03 0.09
CA GLU A 58 -13.47 -27.90 -0.60
C GLU A 58 -12.51 -27.12 -1.50
N ILE A 59 -12.74 -25.81 -1.69
CA ILE A 59 -11.80 -24.90 -2.36
C ILE A 59 -10.65 -24.60 -1.40
N THR A 60 -9.79 -25.60 -1.22
CA THR A 60 -8.59 -25.52 -0.40
C THR A 60 -7.39 -25.09 -1.23
N LYS A 61 -6.31 -24.68 -0.54
CA LYS A 61 -5.04 -24.38 -1.20
C LYS A 61 -4.52 -25.59 -1.98
N GLU A 62 -4.67 -26.78 -1.43
CA GLU A 62 -4.22 -28.04 -2.02
C GLU A 62 -4.96 -28.33 -3.32
N TYR A 63 -6.28 -28.14 -3.33
CA TYR A 63 -7.12 -28.27 -4.54
C TYR A 63 -6.66 -27.31 -5.64
N LEU A 64 -6.48 -26.03 -5.29
CA LEU A 64 -6.06 -25.02 -6.25
C LEU A 64 -4.64 -25.27 -6.78
N LEU A 65 -3.73 -25.79 -5.94
CA LEU A 65 -2.40 -26.20 -6.38
C LEU A 65 -2.46 -27.38 -7.36
N GLU A 66 -3.32 -28.36 -7.12
CA GLU A 66 -3.52 -29.48 -8.04
C GLU A 66 -4.10 -29.02 -9.38
N GLN A 67 -5.15 -28.20 -9.35
CA GLN A 67 -5.72 -27.59 -10.55
C GLN A 67 -4.70 -26.74 -11.30
N SER A 68 -3.78 -26.07 -10.59
CA SER A 68 -2.78 -25.19 -11.21
C SER A 68 -1.72 -25.92 -12.04
N LYS A 69 -1.57 -27.24 -11.85
CA LYS A 69 -0.62 -28.07 -12.64
C LYS A 69 -0.96 -28.06 -14.12
N GLN A 70 -2.24 -27.95 -14.49
CA GLN A 70 -2.65 -27.92 -15.90
C GLN A 70 -2.12 -26.68 -16.64
N TRP A 71 -1.74 -25.63 -15.91
CA TRP A 71 -1.13 -24.41 -16.45
C TRP A 71 0.36 -24.26 -16.10
N ASN A 72 0.99 -25.28 -15.47
CA ASN A 72 2.35 -25.23 -14.95
C ASN A 72 2.59 -24.05 -13.98
N LEU A 73 1.64 -23.79 -13.07
CA LEU A 73 1.66 -22.66 -12.14
C LEU A 73 1.84 -23.05 -10.67
N GLU A 74 2.04 -24.33 -10.37
CA GLU A 74 2.05 -24.87 -9.01
C GLU A 74 3.13 -24.25 -8.10
N LYS A 75 4.28 -23.88 -8.68
CA LYS A 75 5.38 -23.20 -7.95
C LYS A 75 5.18 -21.69 -7.81
N LYS A 76 4.20 -21.12 -8.52
CA LYS A 76 3.97 -19.67 -8.62
C LYS A 76 2.76 -19.20 -7.81
N PHE A 77 2.14 -20.09 -7.05
CA PHE A 77 0.97 -19.80 -6.23
C PHE A 77 1.29 -18.78 -5.14
N ARG A 78 0.53 -17.69 -5.08
CA ARG A 78 0.67 -16.66 -4.03
C ARG A 78 -0.43 -16.76 -2.98
N GLY A 79 -1.65 -17.07 -3.40
CA GLY A 79 -2.78 -17.14 -2.49
C GLY A 79 -4.10 -17.19 -3.24
N PHE A 80 -5.19 -17.26 -2.48
CA PHE A 80 -6.53 -17.16 -3.01
C PHE A 80 -7.43 -16.44 -2.02
N ARG A 81 -8.53 -15.89 -2.53
CA ARG A 81 -9.56 -15.25 -1.73
C ARG A 81 -10.92 -15.53 -2.36
N ILE A 82 -11.89 -15.83 -1.52
CA ILE A 82 -13.29 -15.94 -1.93
C ILE A 82 -14.04 -14.77 -1.30
N ARG A 83 -14.79 -14.02 -2.12
CA ARG A 83 -15.62 -12.91 -1.66
C ARG A 83 -16.84 -12.77 -2.57
N GLU A 84 -18.04 -12.75 -1.98
CA GLU A 84 -19.29 -12.46 -2.70
C GLU A 84 -19.44 -13.30 -3.98
N ASP A 85 -19.32 -14.63 -3.85
CA ASP A 85 -19.37 -15.60 -4.96
C ASP A 85 -18.26 -15.45 -6.03
N LYS A 86 -17.21 -14.67 -5.78
CA LYS A 86 -16.03 -14.56 -6.65
C LYS A 86 -14.83 -15.23 -6.01
N LEU A 87 -14.21 -16.14 -6.75
CA LEU A 87 -12.95 -16.76 -6.42
C LEU A 87 -11.83 -16.03 -7.18
N GLN A 88 -10.93 -15.41 -6.41
CA GLN A 88 -9.69 -14.85 -6.91
C GLN A 88 -8.53 -15.79 -6.55
N ILE A 89 -7.74 -16.20 -7.54
CA ILE A 89 -6.54 -17.01 -7.35
C ILE A 89 -5.35 -16.23 -7.88
N ASP A 90 -4.42 -15.87 -6.99
CA ASP A 90 -3.25 -15.06 -7.30
C ASP A 90 -2.02 -15.94 -7.54
N PHE A 91 -1.37 -15.76 -8.69
CA PHE A 91 -0.05 -16.31 -9.00
C PHE A 91 0.98 -15.18 -9.15
N GLU A 92 2.21 -15.52 -9.54
CA GLU A 92 3.30 -14.55 -9.66
C GLU A 92 2.98 -13.41 -10.65
N ASN A 93 2.62 -13.76 -11.89
CA ASN A 93 2.41 -12.82 -13.02
C ASN A 93 1.04 -12.99 -13.69
N ASN A 94 0.14 -13.77 -13.08
CA ASN A 94 -1.22 -13.89 -13.55
C ASN A 94 -2.17 -14.15 -12.38
N ARG A 95 -3.45 -13.92 -12.62
CA ARG A 95 -4.50 -14.10 -11.64
C ARG A 95 -5.75 -14.59 -12.32
N PHE A 96 -6.48 -15.46 -11.63
CA PHE A 96 -7.77 -15.97 -12.08
C PHE A 96 -8.86 -15.26 -11.29
N LEU A 97 -9.84 -14.73 -12.01
CA LEU A 97 -11.04 -14.11 -11.47
C LEU A 97 -12.21 -14.93 -11.99
N VAL A 98 -12.69 -15.87 -11.19
CA VAL A 98 -13.75 -16.81 -11.60
C VAL A 98 -14.94 -16.72 -10.66
N ASP A 99 -16.12 -16.97 -11.21
CA ASP A 99 -17.33 -17.16 -10.42
C ASP A 99 -17.23 -18.48 -9.64
N ALA A 100 -17.42 -18.42 -8.32
CA ALA A 100 -17.22 -19.54 -7.41
C ALA A 100 -18.28 -20.64 -7.56
N LYS A 101 -19.40 -20.38 -8.24
CA LYS A 101 -20.46 -21.37 -8.49
C LYS A 101 -20.31 -22.05 -9.83
N THR A 102 -19.97 -21.29 -10.87
CA THR A 102 -19.91 -21.79 -12.24
C THR A 102 -18.51 -22.18 -12.68
N GLY A 103 -17.47 -21.67 -12.01
CA GLY A 103 -16.07 -21.89 -12.40
C GLY A 103 -15.62 -21.09 -13.62
N LYS A 104 -16.52 -20.29 -14.21
CA LYS A 104 -16.23 -19.48 -15.40
C LYS A 104 -15.68 -18.11 -15.01
N GLY A 105 -14.73 -17.61 -15.78
CA GLY A 105 -14.22 -16.26 -15.61
C GLY A 105 -13.03 -15.98 -16.49
N GLU A 106 -12.07 -15.23 -15.95
CA GLU A 106 -10.97 -14.68 -16.72
C GLU A 106 -9.63 -14.93 -16.03
N ARG A 107 -8.61 -15.17 -16.85
CA ARG A 107 -7.20 -15.18 -16.46
C ARG A 107 -6.55 -13.89 -16.93
N GLU A 108 -6.18 -13.03 -15.99
CA GLU A 108 -5.45 -11.80 -16.24
C GLU A 108 -3.94 -12.07 -16.16
N TYR A 109 -3.18 -11.64 -17.16
CA TYR A 109 -1.72 -11.59 -17.11
C TYR A 109 -1.29 -10.15 -16.86
N TYR A 110 -0.40 -9.98 -15.90
CA TYR A 110 0.04 -8.67 -15.50
C TYR A 110 1.54 -8.63 -15.23
N ILE A 111 2.10 -7.43 -15.38
CA ILE A 111 3.43 -7.09 -14.92
C ILE A 111 3.33 -6.01 -13.85
N GLN A 112 4.26 -6.00 -12.91
CA GLN A 112 4.36 -4.91 -11.94
C GLN A 112 4.73 -3.63 -12.70
N THR A 113 3.94 -2.57 -12.51
CA THR A 113 4.20 -1.27 -13.17
C THR A 113 5.57 -0.77 -12.72
N PRO A 114 6.52 -0.51 -13.64
CA PRO A 114 7.85 -0.06 -13.28
C PRO A 114 7.80 1.22 -12.45
N ILE A 115 8.64 1.30 -11.40
CA ILE A 115 8.71 2.41 -10.45
C ILE A 115 7.45 2.50 -9.57
N LEU A 116 6.27 2.72 -10.18
CA LEU A 116 5.03 2.94 -9.46
C LEU A 116 4.63 1.74 -8.58
N GLY A 117 4.60 0.54 -9.16
CA GLY A 117 4.23 -0.66 -8.42
C GLY A 117 5.22 -1.03 -7.32
N GLN A 118 6.50 -0.68 -7.48
CA GLN A 118 7.53 -0.87 -6.46
C GLN A 118 7.34 0.11 -5.29
N THR A 119 7.14 1.39 -5.58
CA THR A 119 6.90 2.40 -4.53
C THR A 119 5.62 2.15 -3.75
N MET A 120 4.56 1.65 -4.40
CA MET A 120 3.35 1.20 -3.71
C MET A 120 3.59 -0.05 -2.86
N GLN A 121 4.39 -1.01 -3.35
CA GLN A 121 4.77 -2.19 -2.57
C GLN A 121 5.50 -1.78 -1.29
N LEU A 122 6.48 -0.87 -1.38
CA LEU A 122 7.19 -0.32 -0.22
C LEU A 122 6.26 0.35 0.80
N HIS A 123 5.10 0.86 0.37
CA HIS A 123 4.12 1.49 1.25
C HIS A 123 3.30 0.49 2.08
N VAL A 124 3.25 -0.79 1.66
CA VAL A 124 2.41 -1.84 2.28
C VAL A 124 3.19 -3.09 2.66
N ASP A 125 4.51 -3.09 2.52
CA ASP A 125 5.37 -4.23 2.81
C ASP A 125 5.41 -4.49 4.33
N THR A 126 5.25 -5.76 4.72
CA THR A 126 5.22 -6.20 6.11
C THR A 126 6.34 -7.20 6.43
N SER A 127 7.40 -7.24 5.63
CA SER A 127 8.59 -8.03 5.93
C SER A 127 9.30 -7.46 7.16
N VAL A 128 9.93 -8.35 7.95
CA VAL A 128 10.54 -7.96 9.25
C VAL A 128 11.56 -6.84 9.09
N ALA A 129 12.43 -6.93 8.08
CA ALA A 129 13.43 -5.89 7.82
C ALA A 129 12.79 -4.56 7.45
N TRP A 130 11.70 -4.59 6.68
CA TRP A 130 10.98 -3.39 6.28
C TRP A 130 10.22 -2.75 7.44
N ILE A 131 9.63 -3.55 8.33
CA ILE A 131 8.98 -3.06 9.56
C ILE A 131 9.98 -2.25 10.38
N TRP A 132 11.17 -2.80 10.67
CA TRP A 132 12.22 -2.06 11.39
C TRP A 132 12.62 -0.76 10.70
N TYR A 133 12.82 -0.79 9.38
CA TYR A 133 13.09 0.41 8.61
C TYR A 133 11.97 1.45 8.74
N SER A 134 10.72 1.01 8.61
CA SER A 134 9.53 1.87 8.66
C SER A 134 9.30 2.49 10.04
N ASP A 135 9.57 1.75 11.12
CA ASP A 135 9.45 2.25 12.49
C ASP A 135 10.51 3.33 12.78
N ILE A 136 11.76 3.08 12.39
CA ILE A 136 12.86 4.06 12.52
C ILE A 136 12.52 5.32 11.72
N PHE A 137 12.05 5.16 10.48
CA PHE A 137 11.64 6.27 9.63
C PHE A 137 10.47 7.05 10.25
N GLY A 138 9.46 6.36 10.80
CA GLY A 138 8.32 6.96 11.49
C GLY A 138 8.73 7.75 12.73
N ILE A 139 9.62 7.20 13.57
CA ILE A 139 10.18 7.90 14.73
C ILE A 139 10.94 9.15 14.28
N ALA A 140 11.76 9.04 13.23
CA ALA A 140 12.51 10.20 12.73
C ALA A 140 11.58 11.29 12.15
N MET A 141 10.49 10.90 11.50
CA MET A 141 9.44 11.82 11.05
C MET A 141 8.79 12.55 12.22
N LEU A 142 8.48 11.86 13.32
CA LEU A 142 7.97 12.49 14.55
C LEU A 142 9.00 13.46 15.15
N LEU A 143 10.28 13.09 15.20
CA LEU A 143 11.34 13.96 15.68
C LEU A 143 11.46 15.24 14.85
N ILE A 144 11.40 15.14 13.52
CA ILE A 144 11.44 16.32 12.63
C ILE A 144 10.19 17.18 12.80
N ALA A 145 9.00 16.58 12.83
CA ALA A 145 7.77 17.32 13.09
C ALA A 145 7.86 18.09 14.43
N CYS A 146 8.28 17.42 15.50
CA CYS A 146 8.43 18.01 16.83
C CYS A 146 9.47 19.12 16.89
N THR A 147 10.67 18.88 16.36
CA THR A 147 11.73 19.90 16.36
C THR A 147 11.37 21.10 15.50
N GLY A 148 10.65 20.88 14.39
CA GLY A 148 10.16 21.94 13.50
C GLY A 148 9.23 22.94 14.18
N MET A 149 8.40 22.49 15.13
CA MET A 149 7.48 23.35 15.89
C MET A 149 8.20 24.49 16.61
N PHE A 150 9.42 24.25 17.12
CA PHE A 150 10.10 25.18 18.03
C PHE A 150 11.23 26.00 17.39
N ILE A 151 11.38 25.93 16.06
CA ILE A 151 12.42 26.70 15.32
C ILE A 151 12.09 28.18 15.26
N GLN A 152 10.82 28.52 15.05
CA GLN A 152 10.36 29.90 14.94
C GLN A 152 10.11 30.52 16.32
N LYS A 153 10.55 31.77 16.48
CA LYS A 153 10.41 32.55 17.72
C LYS A 153 9.53 33.78 17.48
N GLY A 154 9.07 34.42 18.56
CA GLY A 154 8.22 35.60 18.49
C GLY A 154 6.78 35.27 18.07
N ASP A 155 6.16 36.14 17.27
CA ASP A 155 4.74 36.05 16.92
C ASP A 155 4.39 34.87 16.00
N ARG A 156 5.40 34.30 15.32
CA ARG A 156 5.27 33.09 14.51
C ARG A 156 5.67 31.81 15.25
N SER A 157 5.86 31.88 16.56
CA SER A 157 6.15 30.71 17.39
C SER A 157 4.96 29.75 17.48
N PHE A 158 5.27 28.51 17.88
CA PHE A 158 4.25 27.49 18.14
C PHE A 158 3.20 27.97 19.14
N TRP A 159 3.63 28.51 20.29
CA TRP A 159 2.73 28.89 21.39
C TRP A 159 1.79 30.05 21.08
N LYS A 160 2.13 30.95 20.14
CA LYS A 160 1.24 32.06 19.75
C LYS A 160 0.30 31.68 18.59
N ARG A 161 0.86 31.13 17.51
CA ARG A 161 0.13 30.86 16.26
C ARG A 161 0.17 29.40 15.84
N GLY A 162 1.30 28.72 16.01
CA GLY A 162 1.51 27.39 15.44
C GLY A 162 0.56 26.32 15.98
N TRP A 163 0.23 26.33 17.28
CA TRP A 163 -0.68 25.35 17.88
C TRP A 163 -2.06 25.38 17.24
N LYS A 164 -2.57 26.57 16.85
CA LYS A 164 -3.86 26.71 16.16
C LYS A 164 -3.86 25.98 14.81
N LEU A 165 -2.76 26.11 14.06
CA LEU A 165 -2.58 25.43 12.78
C LEU A 165 -2.39 23.91 12.96
N ALA A 166 -1.62 23.50 13.96
CA ALA A 166 -1.44 22.08 14.29
C ALA A 166 -2.77 21.42 14.69
N SER A 167 -3.56 22.09 15.54
CA SER A 167 -4.90 21.64 15.91
C SER A 167 -5.82 21.53 14.70
N ALA A 168 -5.82 22.51 13.79
CA ALA A 168 -6.60 22.43 12.55
C ALA A 168 -6.16 21.22 11.69
N GLY A 169 -4.86 20.95 11.62
CA GLY A 169 -4.31 19.78 10.93
C GLY A 169 -4.74 18.44 11.53
N ILE A 170 -4.87 18.35 12.85
CA ILE A 170 -5.40 17.15 13.54
C ILE A 170 -6.92 17.03 13.34
N LEU A 171 -7.65 18.15 13.41
CA LEU A 171 -9.10 18.15 13.26
C LEU A 171 -9.55 17.74 11.86
N PHE A 172 -8.79 18.09 10.83
CA PHE A 172 -9.14 17.79 9.44
C PHE A 172 -9.44 16.30 9.19
N PRO A 173 -8.52 15.33 9.45
CA PRO A 173 -8.83 13.91 9.28
C PRO A 173 -9.92 13.41 10.24
N LEU A 174 -10.03 13.97 11.45
CA LEU A 174 -11.08 13.59 12.40
C LEU A 174 -12.49 13.96 11.92
N ILE A 175 -12.64 15.04 11.16
CA ILE A 175 -13.91 15.40 10.51
C ILE A 175 -14.34 14.29 9.55
N PHE A 176 -13.43 13.81 8.71
CA PHE A 176 -13.75 12.69 7.80
C PHE A 176 -14.08 11.43 8.60
N LEU A 177 -13.32 11.14 9.67
CA LEU A 177 -13.54 9.95 10.48
C LEU A 177 -14.86 9.95 11.26
N PHE A 178 -15.32 11.08 11.79
CA PHE A 178 -16.53 11.09 12.64
C PHE A 178 -17.79 11.54 11.92
N LEU A 179 -17.67 12.28 10.80
CA LEU A 179 -18.83 12.81 10.07
C LEU A 179 -19.05 12.17 8.71
N LEU A 180 -18.04 11.53 8.10
CA LEU A 180 -18.10 11.03 6.72
C LEU A 180 -17.74 9.54 6.58
N SER A 181 -17.30 8.86 7.64
CA SER A 181 -17.06 7.41 7.64
C SER A 181 -18.28 6.66 8.15
#